data_AF-A0A8S9HIN5-F1
#
_entry.id   AF-A0A8S9HIN5-F1
#
_cell.length_a   1.000
_cell.length_b   1.000
_cell.length_c   1.000
_cell.angle_alpha   90.00
_cell.angle_beta   90.00
_cell.angle_gamma   90.00
#
_symmetry.space_group_name_H-M   'P 1'
#
loop_
_entity.id
_entity.type
_entity.pdbx_description
1 polymer ?
#
loop_
_entity_poly.entity_id
_entity_poly.type
_entity_poly.pdbx_seq_one_letter_code
_entity_poly.pdbx_strand_id
1 'polypeptide(L)'
;MDIKVGVGEFANCLIEAKNELQNKSEVIKRKYSITKALLFKADRSSFDRLRQQIYKLEMEQKRVQEDALVYNWLQQQLKLSPAYKKVLEISASMELKDKTSTELDSQDDEVSDISFEELLEQEKKDSFWTVIINPEAWGFVL
;
A
#
# COMPACT_ATOMS: atom_id res chain seq x y z
N MET A 1 -27.72 11.38 -12.84
CA MET A 1 -26.79 10.23 -12.77
C MET A 1 -25.47 10.76 -12.27
N ASP A 2 -25.24 10.57 -10.98
CA ASP A 2 -24.25 11.29 -10.19
C ASP A 2 -22.84 10.74 -10.37
N ILE A 3 -21.99 11.52 -11.04
CA ILE A 3 -20.56 11.24 -11.23
C ILE A 3 -19.81 11.11 -9.88
N LYS A 4 -20.37 11.66 -8.78
CA LYS A 4 -19.79 11.57 -7.43
C LYS A 4 -19.83 10.15 -6.84
N VAL A 5 -20.80 9.32 -7.22
CA VAL A 5 -20.94 7.95 -6.68
C VAL A 5 -19.82 7.05 -7.24
N GLY A 6 -19.53 7.14 -8.53
CA GLY A 6 -18.55 6.26 -9.19
C GLY A 6 -17.08 6.52 -8.79
N VAL A 7 -16.71 7.77 -8.46
CA VAL A 7 -15.33 8.09 -8.06
C VAL A 7 -15.03 7.63 -6.63
N GLY A 8 -15.99 7.79 -5.71
CA GLY A 8 -15.85 7.32 -4.34
C GLY A 8 -15.81 5.79 -4.23
N GLU A 9 -16.68 5.10 -4.95
CA GLU A 9 -16.66 3.63 -5.04
C GLU A 9 -15.34 3.10 -5.62
N PHE A 10 -14.85 3.73 -6.69
CA PHE A 10 -13.56 3.37 -7.28
C PHE A 10 -12.39 3.55 -6.29
N ALA A 11 -12.36 4.67 -5.56
CA ALA A 11 -11.33 4.92 -4.54
C ALA A 11 -11.38 3.89 -3.40
N ASN A 12 -12.60 3.55 -2.93
CA ASN A 12 -12.78 2.52 -1.91
C ASN A 12 -12.31 1.14 -2.42
N CYS A 13 -12.63 0.76 -3.66
CA CYS A 13 -12.14 -0.48 -4.25
C CYS A 13 -10.60 -0.54 -4.29
N LEU A 14 -9.92 0.58 -4.58
CA LEU A 14 -8.44 0.62 -4.57
C LEU A 14 -7.85 0.46 -3.17
N ILE A 15 -8.53 0.99 -2.14
CA ILE A 15 -8.12 0.84 -0.74
C ILE A 15 -8.34 -0.61 -0.28
N GLU A 16 -9.50 -1.17 -0.58
CA GLU A 16 -9.83 -2.58 -0.29
C GLU A 16 -8.85 -3.54 -0.96
N ALA A 17 -8.55 -3.34 -2.24
CA ALA A 17 -7.59 -4.16 -2.97
C ALA A 17 -6.18 -4.10 -2.34
N LYS A 18 -5.72 -2.92 -1.91
CA LYS A 18 -4.45 -2.77 -1.18
C LYS A 18 -4.47 -3.56 0.12
N ASN A 19 -5.52 -3.39 0.92
CA ASN A 19 -5.66 -4.05 2.22
C ASN A 19 -5.71 -5.58 2.06
N GLU A 20 -6.41 -6.08 1.03
CA GLU A 20 -6.51 -7.50 0.74
C GLU A 20 -5.16 -8.08 0.31
N LEU A 21 -4.42 -7.41 -0.58
CA LEU A 21 -3.08 -7.83 -1.01
C LEU A 21 -2.10 -7.86 0.17
N GLN A 22 -2.13 -6.84 1.02
CA GLN A 22 -1.30 -6.77 2.20
C GLN A 22 -1.63 -7.91 3.18
N ASN A 23 -2.91 -8.11 3.48
CA ASN A 23 -3.35 -9.18 4.37
C ASN A 23 -2.96 -10.57 3.82
N LYS A 24 -3.15 -10.82 2.52
CA LYS A 24 -2.73 -12.08 1.87
C LYS A 24 -1.22 -12.31 2.02
N SER A 25 -0.41 -11.28 1.75
CA SER A 25 1.04 -11.34 1.90
C SER A 25 1.46 -11.67 3.34
N GLU A 26 0.86 -11.00 4.34
CA GLU A 26 1.14 -11.27 5.75
C GLU A 26 0.77 -12.69 6.16
N VAL A 27 -0.40 -13.18 5.73
CA VAL A 27 -0.85 -14.54 6.02
C VAL A 27 0.09 -15.57 5.40
N ILE A 28 0.50 -15.39 4.14
CA ILE A 28 1.44 -16.29 3.46
C ILE A 28 2.79 -16.26 4.17
N LYS A 29 3.33 -15.07 4.50
CA LYS A 29 4.60 -14.92 5.22
C LYS A 29 4.58 -15.64 6.56
N ARG A 30 3.53 -15.45 7.37
CA ARG A 30 3.38 -16.14 8.66
C ARG A 30 3.34 -17.66 8.48
N LYS A 31 2.52 -18.17 7.55
CA LYS A 31 2.44 -19.61 7.24
C LYS A 31 3.78 -20.17 6.77
N TYR A 32 4.48 -19.45 5.91
CA TYR A 32 5.79 -19.85 5.40
C TYR A 32 6.81 -19.97 6.54
N SER A 33 6.92 -18.94 7.40
CA SER A 33 7.83 -18.94 8.55
C SER A 33 7.54 -20.11 9.50
N ILE A 34 6.26 -20.36 9.82
CA ILE A 34 5.85 -21.47 10.67
C ILE A 34 6.21 -22.81 10.02
N THR A 35 5.86 -23.00 8.75
CA THR A 35 6.07 -24.27 8.03
C THR A 35 7.56 -24.57 7.84
N LYS A 36 8.37 -23.54 7.58
CA LYS A 36 9.82 -23.65 7.50
C LYS A 36 10.44 -24.03 8.84
N ALA A 37 9.99 -23.41 9.94
CA ALA A 37 10.41 -23.80 11.28
C ALA A 37 10.02 -25.25 11.63
N LEU A 38 8.84 -25.71 11.21
CA LEU A 38 8.42 -27.11 11.35
C LEU A 38 9.29 -28.05 10.51
N LEU A 39 9.63 -27.68 9.27
CA LEU A 39 10.47 -28.48 8.40
C LEU A 39 11.86 -28.73 9.02
N PHE A 40 12.45 -27.73 9.69
CA PHE A 40 13.73 -27.89 10.39
C PHE A 40 13.70 -28.93 11.51
N LYS A 41 12.52 -29.21 12.08
CA LYS A 41 12.32 -30.20 13.15
C LYS A 41 11.63 -31.47 12.67
N ALA A 42 11.40 -31.59 11.36
CA ALA A 42 10.62 -32.68 10.78
C ALA A 42 11.40 -33.99 10.77
N ASP A 43 10.70 -35.08 11.04
CA ASP A 43 11.17 -36.43 10.80
C ASP A 43 11.01 -36.80 9.31
N ARG A 44 11.58 -37.95 8.92
CA ARG A 44 11.52 -38.45 7.53
C ARG A 44 10.09 -38.57 6.99
N SER A 45 9.10 -38.84 7.84
CA SER A 45 7.73 -39.09 7.40
C SER A 45 6.95 -37.81 7.05
N SER A 46 7.27 -36.68 7.69
CA SER A 46 6.57 -35.41 7.49
C SER A 46 7.32 -34.42 6.58
N PHE A 47 8.60 -34.68 6.31
CA PHE A 47 9.48 -33.80 5.55
C PHE A 47 8.94 -33.44 4.15
N ASP A 48 8.59 -34.44 3.34
CA ASP A 48 8.14 -34.21 1.97
C ASP A 48 6.83 -33.41 1.92
N ARG A 49 5.92 -33.69 2.86
CA ARG A 49 4.66 -32.94 2.98
C ARG A 49 4.92 -31.47 3.29
N LEU A 50 5.83 -31.18 4.23
CA LEU A 50 6.16 -29.81 4.62
C LEU A 50 6.89 -29.07 3.49
N ARG A 51 7.79 -29.73 2.75
CA ARG A 51 8.40 -29.17 1.53
C ARG A 51 7.36 -28.77 0.49
N GLN A 52 6.38 -29.64 0.24
CA GLN A 52 5.30 -29.32 -0.71
C GLN A 52 4.45 -28.15 -0.24
N GLN A 53 4.19 -28.02 1.07
CA GLN A 53 3.47 -26.86 1.62
C GLN A 53 4.25 -25.56 1.43
N ILE A 54 5.57 -25.58 1.67
CA ILE A 54 6.46 -24.45 1.42
C ILE A 54 6.41 -24.03 -0.06
N TYR A 55 6.54 -24.99 -0.98
CA TYR A 55 6.50 -24.71 -2.41
C TYR A 55 5.16 -24.08 -2.84
N LYS A 56 4.03 -24.56 -2.29
CA LYS A 56 2.72 -23.94 -2.55
C LYS A 56 2.65 -22.50 -2.05
N LEU A 57 3.17 -22.23 -0.85
CA LEU A 57 3.21 -20.87 -0.29
C LEU A 57 4.11 -19.94 -1.11
N GLU A 58 5.22 -20.42 -1.66
CA GLU A 58 6.08 -19.64 -2.56
C GLU A 58 5.36 -19.27 -3.86
N MET A 59 4.59 -20.21 -4.42
CA MET A 59 3.75 -19.94 -5.59
C MET A 59 2.63 -18.95 -5.29
N GLU A 60 1.97 -19.07 -4.13
CA GLU A 60 0.96 -18.10 -3.69
C GLU A 60 1.57 -16.70 -3.49
N GLN A 61 2.75 -16.61 -2.88
CA GLN A 61 3.47 -15.35 -2.70
C GLN A 61 3.78 -14.68 -4.05
N LYS A 62 4.22 -15.46 -5.03
CA LYS A 62 4.52 -14.96 -6.38
C LYS A 62 3.28 -14.36 -7.05
N ARG A 63 2.12 -15.00 -6.92
CA ARG A 63 0.86 -14.47 -7.47
C ARG A 63 0.45 -13.16 -6.81
N VAL A 64 0.55 -13.08 -5.47
CA VAL A 64 0.28 -11.83 -4.74
C VAL A 64 1.25 -10.72 -5.16
N GLN A 65 2.51 -11.06 -5.44
CA GLN A 65 3.49 -10.10 -5.94
C GLN A 65 3.14 -9.61 -7.35
N GLU A 66 2.71 -10.49 -8.25
CA GLU A 66 2.22 -10.12 -9.59
C GLU A 66 1.01 -9.19 -9.51
N ASP A 67 0.02 -9.50 -8.66
CA ASP A 67 -1.14 -8.64 -8.43
C ASP A 67 -0.74 -7.26 -7.87
N ALA A 68 0.22 -7.23 -6.94
CA ALA A 68 0.75 -5.98 -6.39
C ALA A 68 1.47 -5.14 -7.45
N LEU A 69 2.18 -5.75 -8.40
CA LEU A 69 2.79 -5.04 -9.52
C LEU A 69 1.73 -4.39 -10.41
N VAL A 70 0.65 -5.10 -10.73
CA VAL A 70 -0.48 -4.56 -11.50
C VAL A 70 -1.14 -3.41 -10.75
N TYR A 71 -1.38 -3.56 -9.44
CA TYR A 71 -1.92 -2.50 -8.59
C TYR A 71 -1.04 -1.24 -8.60
N ASN A 72 0.27 -1.41 -8.41
CA ASN A 72 1.22 -0.30 -8.41
C ASN A 72 1.29 0.40 -9.77
N TRP A 73 1.30 -0.37 -10.86
CA TRP A 73 1.24 0.18 -12.21
C TRP A 73 -0.05 0.99 -12.42
N LEU A 74 -1.20 0.46 -11.99
CA LEU A 74 -2.48 1.17 -12.07
C LEU A 74 -2.44 2.48 -11.28
N GLN A 75 -1.89 2.46 -10.06
CA GLN A 75 -1.72 3.68 -9.27
C GLN A 75 -0.83 4.72 -9.99
N GLN A 76 0.27 4.29 -10.62
CA GLN A 76 1.13 5.19 -11.40
C GLN A 76 0.38 5.79 -12.59
N GLN A 77 -0.36 4.96 -13.33
CA GLN A 77 -1.16 5.45 -14.47
C GLN A 77 -2.24 6.44 -14.03
N LEU A 78 -2.91 6.19 -12.91
CA LEU A 78 -3.88 7.11 -12.34
C LEU A 78 -3.24 8.45 -11.99
N LYS A 79 -2.05 8.45 -11.35
CA LYS A 79 -1.31 9.68 -11.03
C LYS A 79 -0.92 10.49 -12.27
N LEU A 80 -0.68 9.84 -13.40
CA LEU A 80 -0.34 10.49 -14.67
C LEU A 80 -1.57 10.99 -15.43
N SER A 81 -2.76 10.48 -15.12
CA SER A 81 -4.00 10.81 -15.80
C SER A 81 -4.35 12.30 -15.71
N PRO A 82 -4.78 12.94 -16.81
CA PRO A 82 -5.28 14.32 -16.80
C PRO A 82 -6.43 14.53 -15.81
N ALA A 83 -7.27 13.51 -15.58
CA ALA A 83 -8.38 13.60 -14.64
C ALA A 83 -7.88 13.74 -13.19
N TYR A 84 -6.89 12.95 -12.79
CA TYR A 84 -6.30 13.02 -11.46
C TYR A 84 -5.59 14.36 -11.23
N LYS A 85 -4.82 14.83 -12.23
CA LYS A 85 -4.19 16.16 -12.18
C LYS A 85 -5.21 17.29 -12.01
N LYS A 86 -6.34 17.23 -12.74
CA LYS A 86 -7.42 18.21 -12.59
C LYS A 86 -8.08 18.14 -11.22
N VAL A 87 -8.26 16.95 -10.64
CA VAL A 87 -8.78 16.82 -9.27
C VAL A 87 -7.83 17.49 -8.27
N LEU A 88 -6.51 17.28 -8.41
CA LEU A 88 -5.50 17.96 -7.56
C LEU A 88 -5.49 19.48 -7.74
N GLU A 89 -5.60 19.96 -8.97
CA GLU A 89 -5.64 21.40 -9.28
C GLU A 89 -6.90 22.06 -8.70
N ILE A 90 -8.06 21.40 -8.82
CA ILE A 90 -9.32 21.85 -8.24
C ILE A 90 -9.24 21.82 -6.72
N SER A 91 -8.72 20.75 -6.09
CA SER A 91 -8.60 20.68 -4.63
C SER A 91 -7.65 21.76 -4.10
N ALA A 92 -6.51 21.99 -4.75
CA ALA A 92 -5.59 23.08 -4.39
C ALA A 92 -6.24 24.47 -4.58
N SER A 93 -7.04 24.66 -5.63
CA SER A 93 -7.76 25.90 -5.90
C SER A 93 -8.92 26.12 -4.93
N MET A 94 -9.56 25.05 -4.45
CA MET A 94 -10.61 25.11 -3.44
C MET A 94 -10.01 25.43 -2.07
N GLU A 95 -8.86 24.83 -1.73
CA GLU A 95 -8.05 25.22 -0.57
C GLU A 95 -7.64 26.70 -0.62
N LEU A 96 -7.35 27.26 -1.80
CA LEU A 96 -7.04 28.69 -1.98
C LEU A 96 -8.30 29.59 -1.92
N LYS A 97 -9.47 29.08 -2.28
CA LYS A 97 -10.74 29.81 -2.19
C LYS A 97 -11.33 29.77 -0.79
N ASP A 98 -11.11 28.70 -0.04
CA ASP A 98 -11.42 28.63 1.38
C ASP A 98 -10.50 29.57 2.19
N LYS A 99 -9.26 29.79 1.71
CA LYS A 99 -8.33 30.80 2.25
C LYS A 99 -8.72 32.25 1.94
N THR A 100 -9.46 32.52 0.85
CA THR A 100 -9.87 33.90 0.46
C THR A 100 -11.31 34.25 0.84
N SER A 101 -12.18 33.26 1.04
CA SER A 101 -13.56 33.50 1.50
C SER A 101 -13.68 33.67 3.02
N THR A 102 -12.58 33.49 3.75
CA THR A 102 -12.50 33.58 5.22
C THR A 102 -11.56 34.71 5.68
N GLU A 103 -11.40 35.76 4.86
CA GLU A 103 -10.70 37.01 5.22
C GLU A 103 -11.67 38.21 5.36
N LEU A 104 -12.85 37.95 5.91
CA LEU A 104 -13.67 38.97 6.56
C LEU A 104 -14.26 38.41 7.87
N ASP A 105 -13.42 37.96 8.81
CA ASP A 105 -13.52 38.42 10.20
C ASP A 105 -12.35 37.90 11.08
N SER A 106 -11.66 38.85 11.70
CA SER A 106 -10.97 38.81 13.00
C SER A 106 -10.30 37.53 13.57
N GLN A 107 -8.95 37.62 13.67
CA GLN A 107 -8.06 37.33 14.82
C GLN A 107 -8.07 35.97 15.57
N ASP A 108 -6.93 35.26 15.42
CA ASP A 108 -6.03 34.65 16.44
C ASP A 108 -6.61 33.72 17.54
N ASP A 109 -6.33 32.40 17.45
CA ASP A 109 -5.68 31.60 18.52
C ASP A 109 -5.50 30.11 18.11
N GLU A 110 -4.23 29.75 17.87
CA GLU A 110 -3.50 28.52 18.20
C GLU A 110 -4.18 27.13 17.98
N VAL A 111 -4.04 26.57 16.77
CA VAL A 111 -4.13 25.11 16.52
C VAL A 111 -2.86 24.67 15.80
N SER A 112 -2.12 23.74 16.42
CA SER A 112 -0.77 23.33 16.04
C SER A 112 -0.60 23.07 14.53
N ASP A 113 0.23 23.89 13.90
CA ASP A 113 0.69 23.78 12.51
C ASP A 113 1.60 22.55 12.35
N ILE A 114 1.12 21.51 11.65
CA ILE A 114 2.02 20.54 11.02
C ILE A 114 2.12 20.90 9.54
N SER A 115 3.34 21.09 9.04
CA SER A 115 3.52 21.53 7.65
C SER A 115 3.39 20.36 6.67
N PHE A 116 2.99 20.66 5.43
CA PHE A 116 2.94 19.68 4.34
C PHE A 116 4.29 18.95 4.12
N GLU A 117 5.41 19.65 4.34
CA GLU A 117 6.75 19.06 4.25
C GLU A 117 6.99 18.02 5.36
N GLU A 118 6.40 18.23 6.53
CA GLU A 118 6.50 17.34 7.70
C GLU A 118 5.71 16.03 7.49
N LEU A 119 4.54 16.12 6.85
CA LEU A 119 3.76 14.95 6.42
C LEU A 119 4.50 14.14 5.34
N LEU A 120 5.19 14.81 4.41
CA LEU A 120 5.99 14.15 3.39
C LEU A 120 7.24 13.45 3.96
N GLU A 121 7.90 14.04 4.97
CA GLU A 121 9.02 13.40 5.68
C GLU A 121 8.58 12.18 6.51
N GLN A 122 7.34 12.18 6.99
CA GLN A 122 6.75 11.07 7.73
C GLN A 122 6.39 9.89 6.80
N GLU A 123 5.95 10.16 5.57
CA GLU A 123 5.70 9.14 4.54
C GLU A 123 7.02 8.58 3.93
N LYS A 124 8.07 9.40 3.83
CA LYS A 124 9.41 8.98 3.35
C LYS A 124 10.09 7.93 4.23
N LYS A 125 9.68 7.81 5.50
CA LYS A 125 10.17 6.79 6.43
C LYS A 125 9.43 5.45 6.32
N ASP A 126 8.42 5.35 5.44
CA ASP A 126 7.69 4.10 5.24
C ASP A 126 8.54 3.08 4.45
N SER A 127 9.30 2.31 5.21
CA SER A 127 10.22 1.26 4.73
C SER A 127 9.48 0.13 3.98
N PHE A 128 8.15 0.15 3.99
CA PHE A 128 7.28 -0.80 3.31
C PHE A 128 7.60 -0.92 1.82
N TRP A 129 7.83 0.20 1.13
CA TRP A 129 8.05 0.22 -0.32
C TRP A 129 9.41 -0.34 -0.73
N THR A 130 10.44 -0.14 0.10
CA THR A 130 11.81 -0.64 -0.18
C THR A 130 11.91 -2.16 -0.02
N VAL A 131 11.16 -2.74 0.93
CA VAL A 131 11.17 -4.19 1.22
C VAL A 131 10.43 -5.02 0.16
N ILE A 132 9.47 -4.43 -0.56
CA ILE A 132 8.73 -5.11 -1.64
C ILE A 132 9.50 -5.08 -2.97
N ILE A 133 10.31 -4.04 -3.19
CA ILE A 133 11.03 -3.83 -4.46
C ILE A 133 12.41 -4.53 -4.47
N ASN A 134 13.03 -4.76 -3.30
CA ASN A 134 14.37 -5.35 -3.22
C ASN A 134 14.38 -6.72 -2.48
N PRO A 135 14.47 -7.86 -3.21
CA PRO A 135 14.54 -9.19 -2.61
C PRO A 135 15.76 -9.43 -1.71
N GLU A 136 16.86 -8.67 -1.90
CA GLU A 136 18.09 -8.81 -1.11
C GLU A 136 17.94 -8.30 0.33
N ALA A 137 16.98 -7.41 0.58
CA ALA A 137 16.64 -6.92 1.93
C ALA A 137 16.07 -8.02 2.85
N TRP A 138 15.77 -9.19 2.31
CA TRP A 138 15.34 -10.37 3.05
C TRP A 138 16.51 -11.25 3.54
N GLY A 139 17.76 -10.88 3.27
CA GLY A 139 18.92 -11.66 3.72
C GLY A 139 18.95 -13.07 3.13
N PHE A 140 18.51 -13.24 1.88
CA PHE A 140 18.80 -14.45 1.11
C PHE A 140 20.18 -14.29 0.46
N VAL A 141 21.23 -14.62 1.21
CA VAL A 141 22.50 -15.05 0.63
C VAL A 141 22.34 -16.54 0.33
N LEU A 142 22.65 -16.94 -0.90
CA LEU A 142 22.78 -18.35 -1.31
C LEU A 142 23.79 -19.11 -0.44
#